data_AF-A0A1Z4LTI9-F1
#
_entry.id   AF-A0A1Z4LTI9-F1
#
_cell.length_a   1.000
_cell.length_b   1.000
_cell.length_c   1.000
_cell.angle_alpha   90.00
_cell.angle_beta   90.00
_cell.angle_gamma   90.00
#
_symmetry.space_group_name_H-M   'P 1'
#
loop_
_entity.id
_entity.type
_entity.pdbx_description
1 polymer ?
#
loop_
_entity_poly.entity_id
_entity_poly.type
_entity_poly.pdbx_seq_one_letter_code
_entity_poly.pdbx_strand_id
1 'polypeptide(L)'
;MVTFVLSLTKKNGEFTSLYYGHIDPSKLGGKRVLNQGFCSDYGKSKAGDINAANKGCLLRIKSRLPRLTNRFQRQNIDIKQHKTAFVNSVDLWNQAAPRVSDNFPKFYAANIREGLSADNAIRKARVDSFNLKARGLFNICIREKYYINRLLNYSKHSRQWKRKCIDIDQNRRRLAINRVLLKREVIN
;
A
#
# COMPACT_ATOMS: atom_id res chain seq x y z
N MET A 1 14.46 15.22 11.44
CA MET A 1 14.12 14.51 10.19
C MET A 1 13.25 13.26 10.49
N VAL A 2 12.08 13.41 11.14
CA VAL A 2 11.13 12.30 11.44
C VAL A 2 9.67 12.80 11.41
N THR A 3 9.37 13.84 10.62
CA THR A 3 8.02 14.44 10.58
C THR A 3 7.12 13.79 9.53
N PHE A 4 7.69 13.07 8.56
CA PHE A 4 6.96 12.54 7.40
C PHE A 4 6.21 11.22 7.65
N VAL A 5 6.55 10.48 8.71
CA VAL A 5 5.90 9.20 9.07
C VAL A 5 4.57 9.42 9.78
N LEU A 6 4.33 10.64 10.25
CA LEU A 6 3.03 11.11 10.73
C LEU A 6 1.99 11.22 9.61
N SER A 7 2.22 10.66 8.41
CA SER A 7 1.18 10.56 7.37
C SER A 7 0.13 9.47 7.64
N LEU A 8 0.33 8.64 8.68
CA LEU A 8 -0.61 7.60 9.12
C LEU A 8 -1.31 7.93 10.44
N THR A 9 -0.95 9.08 11.03
CA THR A 9 -1.55 9.67 12.22
C THR A 9 -1.89 11.15 11.96
N LYS A 10 -2.79 11.79 12.70
CA LYS A 10 -2.96 13.25 12.70
C LYS A 10 -1.69 13.92 13.27
N LYS A 11 -1.59 15.25 13.16
CA LYS A 11 -0.47 16.04 13.74
C LYS A 11 -0.25 15.76 15.24
N ASN A 12 -1.29 15.34 15.98
CA ASN A 12 -1.26 14.98 17.40
C ASN A 12 -0.97 13.50 17.69
N GLY A 13 -0.65 12.68 16.68
CA GLY A 13 -0.39 11.25 16.87
C GLY A 13 -1.64 10.35 16.83
N GLU A 14 -2.86 10.88 16.67
CA GLU A 14 -4.07 10.06 16.53
C GLU A 14 -4.09 9.28 15.22
N PHE A 15 -4.46 7.99 15.24
CA PHE A 15 -4.46 7.13 14.06
C PHE A 15 -5.44 7.60 12.97
N THR A 16 -5.01 7.56 11.72
CA THR A 16 -5.92 7.76 10.57
C THR A 16 -6.69 6.47 10.27
N SER A 17 -8.00 6.58 9.98
CA SER A 17 -8.87 5.44 9.65
C SER A 17 -8.64 4.86 8.24
N LEU A 18 -7.49 5.14 7.61
CA LEU A 18 -7.16 4.74 6.23
C LEU A 18 -7.38 3.24 5.95
N TYR A 19 -7.38 2.40 6.99
CA TYR A 19 -7.54 0.95 6.92
C TYR A 19 -8.56 0.35 7.89
N TYR A 20 -9.33 1.18 8.61
CA TYR A 20 -10.36 0.69 9.53
C TYR A 20 -11.45 -0.06 8.74
N GLY A 21 -11.76 -1.29 9.13
CA GLY A 21 -12.82 -2.10 8.52
C GLY A 21 -12.43 -2.95 7.31
N HIS A 22 -11.15 -3.06 6.95
CA HIS A 22 -10.72 -4.01 5.90
C HIS A 22 -10.45 -5.42 6.48
N ILE A 23 -11.06 -6.45 5.88
CA ILE A 23 -10.81 -7.87 6.21
C ILE A 23 -9.45 -8.29 5.64
N ASP A 24 -8.50 -8.66 6.50
CA ASP A 24 -7.23 -9.27 6.10
C ASP A 24 -7.49 -10.68 5.52
N PRO A 25 -6.95 -11.02 4.34
CA PRO A 25 -7.03 -12.38 3.80
C PRO A 25 -6.28 -13.44 4.62
N SER A 26 -5.42 -13.05 5.58
CA SER A 26 -4.68 -14.00 6.40
C SER A 26 -5.54 -14.60 7.52
N LYS A 27 -5.61 -15.94 7.56
CA LYS A 27 -6.23 -16.68 8.68
C LYS A 27 -5.17 -16.90 9.77
N LEU A 28 -5.51 -16.60 11.02
CA LEU A 28 -4.79 -17.11 12.20
C LEU A 28 -5.67 -18.18 12.83
N GLY A 29 -5.18 -19.41 12.93
CA GLY A 29 -5.95 -20.53 13.49
C GLY A 29 -7.28 -20.80 12.77
N GLY A 30 -7.38 -20.55 11.46
CA GLY A 30 -8.59 -20.83 10.69
C GLY A 30 -9.69 -19.76 10.72
N LYS A 31 -9.60 -18.74 11.58
CA LYS A 31 -10.60 -17.66 11.72
C LYS A 31 -10.21 -16.39 10.95
N ARG A 32 -11.20 -15.65 10.46
CA ARG A 32 -11.03 -14.33 9.81
C ARG A 32 -10.55 -13.34 10.88
N VAL A 33 -9.37 -12.75 10.69
CA VAL A 33 -8.88 -11.69 11.59
C VAL A 33 -9.33 -10.36 11.01
N LEU A 34 -10.10 -9.60 11.79
CA LEU A 34 -10.42 -8.22 11.45
C LEU A 34 -9.11 -7.43 11.58
N ASN A 35 -8.71 -6.71 10.53
CA ASN A 35 -7.53 -5.88 10.66
C ASN A 35 -7.89 -4.67 11.52
N GLN A 36 -7.48 -4.69 12.79
CA GLN A 36 -7.85 -3.66 13.76
C GLN A 36 -6.92 -2.44 13.69
N GLY A 37 -5.69 -2.60 13.21
CA GLY A 37 -4.73 -1.51 13.03
C GLY A 37 -4.58 -1.02 11.58
N PHE A 38 -3.79 0.03 11.36
CA PHE A 38 -3.66 0.65 10.03
C PHE A 38 -2.72 -0.08 9.04
N CYS A 39 -2.23 -1.29 9.34
CA CYS A 39 -1.49 -2.11 8.36
C CYS A 39 -1.95 -3.56 8.35
N SER A 40 -1.83 -4.18 7.16
CA SER A 40 -2.46 -5.45 6.81
C SER A 40 -1.96 -6.67 7.57
N ASP A 41 -0.70 -6.70 8.01
CA ASP A 41 -0.06 -7.94 8.46
C ASP A 41 -0.04 -8.15 9.99
N TYR A 42 -0.20 -7.09 10.79
CA TYR A 42 0.06 -7.11 12.24
C TYR A 42 -1.10 -6.61 13.11
N GLY A 43 -2.32 -6.56 12.55
CA GLY A 43 -3.57 -6.55 13.35
C GLY A 43 -3.81 -7.83 14.19
N LYS A 44 -2.78 -8.67 14.31
CA LYS A 44 -2.72 -9.94 15.01
C LYS A 44 -2.25 -9.76 16.47
N SER A 45 -2.55 -8.63 17.10
CA SER A 45 -2.28 -8.50 18.53
C SER A 45 -3.05 -9.62 19.25
N LYS A 46 -2.40 -10.27 20.20
CA LYS A 46 -2.83 -11.53 20.83
C LYS A 46 -4.20 -11.49 21.53
N ALA A 47 -4.93 -10.37 21.50
CA ALA A 47 -6.19 -10.18 22.24
C ALA A 47 -7.11 -9.08 21.68
N GLY A 48 -6.95 -8.64 20.42
CA GLY A 48 -7.82 -7.59 19.87
C GLY A 48 -7.51 -6.16 20.37
N ASP A 49 -6.29 -5.94 20.87
CA ASP A 49 -5.80 -4.62 21.27
C ASP A 49 -5.33 -3.83 20.03
N ILE A 50 -6.15 -2.84 19.66
CA ILE A 50 -5.90 -1.93 18.55
C ILE A 50 -4.65 -1.06 18.75
N ASN A 51 -4.33 -0.67 19.98
CA ASN A 51 -3.18 0.17 20.29
C ASN A 51 -1.87 -0.61 20.13
N ALA A 52 -1.85 -1.86 20.60
CA ALA A 52 -0.72 -2.77 20.37
C ALA A 52 -0.51 -3.05 18.87
N ALA A 53 -1.58 -3.30 18.11
CA ALA A 53 -1.53 -3.49 16.66
C ALA A 53 -0.95 -2.24 15.95
N ASN A 54 -1.42 -1.06 16.30
CA ASN A 54 -0.95 0.21 15.73
C ASN A 54 0.51 0.51 16.10
N LYS A 55 0.94 0.21 17.34
CA LYS A 55 2.34 0.37 17.76
C LYS A 55 3.27 -0.56 16.98
N GLY A 56 2.91 -1.84 16.84
CA GLY A 56 3.67 -2.80 16.04
C GLY A 56 3.77 -2.38 14.57
N CYS A 57 2.67 -1.86 14.03
CA CYS A 57 2.62 -1.27 12.70
C CYS A 57 3.60 -0.12 12.51
N LEU A 58 3.57 0.85 13.42
CA LEU A 58 4.44 2.02 13.39
C LEU A 58 5.92 1.63 13.48
N LEU A 59 6.27 0.69 14.37
CA LEU A 59 7.64 0.18 14.50
C LEU A 59 8.11 -0.48 13.21
N ARG A 60 7.27 -1.31 12.59
CA ARG A 60 7.57 -1.92 11.29
C ARG A 60 7.84 -0.87 10.24
N ILE A 61 6.97 0.13 10.09
CA ILE A 61 7.18 1.21 9.12
C ILE A 61 8.49 1.93 9.39
N LYS A 62 8.73 2.37 10.64
CA LYS A 62 9.95 3.06 11.05
C LYS A 62 11.21 2.29 10.68
N SER A 63 11.25 0.97 10.96
CA SER A 63 12.40 0.12 10.62
C SER A 63 12.69 0.02 9.11
N ARG A 64 11.72 0.35 8.24
CA ARG A 64 11.82 0.20 6.79
C ARG A 64 12.10 1.50 6.06
N LEU A 65 11.87 2.65 6.70
CA LEU A 65 12.12 3.95 6.08
C LEU A 65 13.57 4.11 5.60
N PRO A 66 14.62 3.79 6.39
CA PRO A 66 15.99 3.97 5.91
C PRO A 66 16.26 3.15 4.64
N ARG A 67 15.72 1.92 4.57
CA ARG A 67 15.85 1.07 3.39
C ARG A 67 15.15 1.67 2.17
N LEU A 68 13.90 2.11 2.33
CA LEU A 68 13.17 2.75 1.23
C LEU A 68 13.83 4.05 0.79
N THR A 69 14.30 4.87 1.73
CA THR A 69 15.06 6.09 1.44
C THR A 69 16.28 5.80 0.58
N ASN A 70 17.10 4.83 0.99
CA ASN A 70 18.27 4.41 0.22
C ASN A 70 17.89 3.88 -1.17
N ARG A 71 16.75 3.19 -1.31
CA ARG A 71 16.27 2.69 -2.61
C ARG A 71 15.86 3.83 -3.55
N PHE A 72 15.20 4.87 -3.06
CA PHE A 72 14.88 6.06 -3.85
C PHE A 72 16.14 6.84 -4.24
N GLN A 73 17.07 7.03 -3.29
CA GLN A 73 18.36 7.69 -3.55
C GLN A 73 19.16 6.97 -4.64
N ARG A 74 19.22 5.63 -4.60
CA ARG A 74 19.86 4.82 -5.65
C ARG A 74 19.24 4.94 -7.03
N GLN A 75 18.04 5.51 -7.14
CA GLN A 75 17.36 5.77 -8.41
C GLN A 75 17.39 7.27 -8.77
N ASN A 76 18.17 8.08 -8.05
CA ASN A 76 18.27 9.53 -8.21
C ASN A 76 16.91 10.24 -8.09
N ILE A 77 16.01 9.73 -7.23
CA ILE A 77 14.72 10.36 -6.95
C ILE A 77 14.79 11.08 -5.61
N ASP A 78 14.57 12.40 -5.63
CA ASP A 78 14.41 13.18 -4.39
C ASP A 78 13.03 12.95 -3.77
N ILE A 79 13.01 12.34 -2.58
CA ILE A 79 11.79 12.06 -1.83
C ILE A 79 11.04 13.35 -1.45
N LYS A 80 11.73 14.48 -1.29
CA LYS A 80 11.07 15.76 -0.97
C LYS A 80 10.24 16.28 -2.14
N GLN A 81 10.69 16.04 -3.37
CA GLN A 81 9.94 16.38 -4.59
C GLN A 81 8.91 15.30 -4.94
N HIS A 82 9.15 14.05 -4.53
CA HIS A 82 8.31 12.88 -4.84
C HIS A 82 7.63 12.27 -3.59
N LYS A 83 7.13 13.12 -2.68
CA LYS A 83 6.53 12.71 -1.39
C LYS A 83 5.43 11.67 -1.57
N THR A 84 4.51 11.90 -2.50
CA THR A 84 3.39 10.99 -2.78
C THR A 84 3.87 9.61 -3.23
N ALA A 85 4.94 9.54 -4.03
CA ALA A 85 5.53 8.28 -4.46
C ALA A 85 6.19 7.53 -3.29
N PHE A 86 6.88 8.25 -2.41
CA PHE A 86 7.48 7.66 -1.22
C PHE A 86 6.42 7.09 -0.26
N VAL A 87 5.33 7.82 -0.01
CA VAL A 87 4.20 7.33 0.80
C VAL A 87 3.58 6.08 0.17
N ASN A 88 3.40 6.06 -1.15
CA ASN A 88 2.91 4.88 -1.86
C ASN A 88 3.86 3.68 -1.75
N SER A 89 5.17 3.91 -1.74
CA SER A 89 6.17 2.85 -1.54
C SER A 89 6.11 2.25 -0.14
N VAL A 90 5.96 3.10 0.89
CA VAL A 90 5.76 2.68 2.29
C VAL A 90 4.47 1.87 2.43
N ASP A 91 3.38 2.35 1.82
CA ASP A 91 2.09 1.65 1.83
C ASP A 91 2.18 0.27 1.17
N LEU A 92 2.81 0.19 0.00
CA LEU A 92 2.99 -1.08 -0.69
C LEU A 92 3.78 -2.08 0.18
N TRP A 93 4.76 -1.60 0.95
CA TRP A 93 5.53 -2.41 1.90
C TRP A 93 4.68 -2.96 3.04
N ASN A 94 3.65 -2.24 3.44
CA ASN A 94 2.69 -2.71 4.44
C ASN A 94 1.68 -3.73 3.90
N GLN A 95 1.61 -3.89 2.58
CA GLN A 95 0.65 -4.79 1.92
C GLN A 95 1.27 -6.13 1.52
N ALA A 96 2.55 -6.16 1.16
CA ALA A 96 3.18 -7.32 0.55
C ALA A 96 4.58 -7.59 1.11
N ALA A 97 5.10 -8.77 0.81
CA ALA A 97 6.45 -9.16 1.20
C ALA A 97 7.49 -8.10 0.72
N PRO A 98 8.56 -7.84 1.51
CA PRO A 98 9.59 -6.84 1.24
C PRO A 98 10.05 -6.70 -0.22
N ARG A 99 10.20 -7.82 -0.92
CA ARG A 99 10.66 -7.88 -2.31
C ARG A 99 9.78 -7.09 -3.28
N VAL A 100 8.47 -7.03 -3.05
CA VAL A 100 7.52 -6.25 -3.88
C VAL A 100 7.86 -4.77 -3.77
N SER A 101 8.02 -4.29 -2.54
CA SER A 101 8.16 -2.85 -2.26
C SER A 101 9.58 -2.34 -2.44
N ASP A 102 10.59 -3.22 -2.36
CA ASP A 102 11.96 -2.91 -2.78
C ASP A 102 12.07 -2.54 -4.27
N ASN A 103 11.18 -3.07 -5.12
CA ASN A 103 11.20 -2.81 -6.56
C ASN A 103 10.45 -1.53 -6.96
N PHE A 104 9.57 -1.02 -6.09
CA PHE A 104 8.78 0.16 -6.38
C PHE A 104 9.61 1.37 -6.82
N PRO A 105 10.71 1.74 -6.13
CA PRO A 105 11.50 2.91 -6.52
C PRO A 105 12.11 2.77 -7.91
N LYS A 106 12.54 1.56 -8.27
CA LYS A 106 13.08 1.25 -9.61
C LYS A 106 12.03 1.43 -10.70
N PHE A 107 10.84 0.84 -10.52
CA PHE A 107 9.77 0.98 -11.51
C PHE A 107 9.25 2.41 -11.59
N TYR A 108 9.15 3.11 -10.45
CA TYR A 108 8.76 4.50 -10.42
C TYR A 108 9.72 5.38 -11.23
N ALA A 109 11.02 5.26 -10.97
CA ALA A 109 12.04 6.02 -11.70
C ALA A 109 12.10 5.67 -13.20
N ALA A 110 11.85 4.42 -13.58
CA ALA A 110 11.71 4.04 -14.99
C ALA A 110 10.52 4.74 -15.65
N ASN A 111 9.34 4.69 -15.02
CA ASN A 111 8.13 5.32 -15.55
C ASN A 111 8.27 6.84 -15.70
N ILE A 112 8.91 7.51 -14.73
CA ILE A 112 9.18 8.96 -14.83
C ILE A 112 10.10 9.27 -16.02
N ARG A 113 11.17 8.48 -16.22
CA ARG A 113 12.07 8.63 -17.37
C ARG A 113 11.39 8.38 -18.71
N GLU A 114 10.37 7.52 -18.74
CA GLU A 114 9.50 7.29 -19.90
C GLU A 114 8.47 8.41 -20.13
N GLY A 115 8.50 9.49 -19.34
CA GLY A 115 7.61 10.64 -19.51
C GLY A 115 6.22 10.48 -18.90
N LEU A 116 5.97 9.43 -18.11
CA LEU A 116 4.70 9.31 -17.41
C LEU A 116 4.61 10.40 -16.33
N SER A 117 3.47 11.09 -16.28
CA SER A 117 3.10 11.94 -15.12
C SER A 117 3.31 11.19 -13.81
N ALA A 118 3.68 11.92 -12.75
CA ALA A 118 4.00 11.32 -11.45
C ALA A 118 2.90 10.39 -10.92
N ASP A 119 1.63 10.74 -11.11
CA ASP A 119 0.50 9.95 -10.64
C ASP A 119 0.35 8.61 -11.39
N ASN A 120 0.48 8.63 -12.72
CA ASN A 120 0.46 7.42 -13.52
C ASN A 120 1.71 6.55 -13.30
N ALA A 121 2.88 7.18 -13.10
CA ALA A 121 4.11 6.49 -12.74
C ALA A 121 3.97 5.75 -11.40
N ILE A 122 3.29 6.34 -10.40
CA ILE A 122 2.97 5.67 -9.13
C ILE A 122 2.07 4.46 -9.39
N ARG A 123 0.93 4.63 -10.09
CA ARG A 123 0.00 3.53 -10.34
C ARG A 123 0.71 2.35 -11.01
N LYS A 124 1.44 2.62 -12.09
CA LYS A 124 2.17 1.60 -12.85
C LYS A 124 3.25 0.93 -11.99
N ALA A 125 4.03 1.71 -11.23
CA ALA A 125 5.03 1.16 -10.33
C ALA A 125 4.44 0.25 -9.25
N ARG A 126 3.27 0.58 -8.69
CA ARG A 126 2.58 -0.30 -7.73
C ARG A 126 2.19 -1.64 -8.36
N VAL A 127 1.67 -1.61 -9.60
CA VAL A 127 1.24 -2.81 -10.32
C VAL A 127 2.43 -3.68 -10.70
N ASP A 128 3.47 -3.09 -11.30
CA ASP A 128 4.65 -3.81 -11.80
C ASP A 128 5.50 -4.40 -10.66
N SER A 129 5.47 -3.76 -9.50
CA SER A 129 6.08 -4.28 -8.27
C SER A 129 5.36 -5.51 -7.72
N PHE A 130 4.06 -5.65 -7.97
CA PHE A 130 3.21 -6.62 -7.29
C PHE A 130 3.33 -8.04 -7.86
N ASN A 131 3.25 -9.04 -6.98
CA ASN A 131 3.44 -10.43 -7.36
C ASN A 131 2.16 -11.04 -7.97
N LEU A 132 2.26 -11.63 -9.16
CA LEU A 132 1.18 -12.40 -9.80
C LEU A 132 0.79 -13.70 -9.07
N LYS A 133 1.44 -14.02 -7.95
CA LYS A 133 1.13 -15.14 -7.04
C LYS A 133 0.39 -14.69 -5.77
N ALA A 134 -0.12 -13.46 -5.71
CA ALA A 134 -0.83 -12.90 -4.55
C ALA A 134 -2.23 -13.54 -4.31
N ARG A 135 -2.25 -14.80 -3.87
CA ARG A 135 -3.48 -15.60 -3.65
C ARG A 135 -4.50 -14.90 -2.74
N GLY A 136 -4.04 -14.21 -1.69
CA GLY A 136 -4.90 -13.46 -0.78
C GLY A 136 -5.71 -12.37 -1.49
N LEU A 137 -5.06 -11.58 -2.36
CA LEU A 137 -5.74 -10.56 -3.16
C LEU A 137 -6.71 -11.19 -4.17
N PHE A 138 -6.31 -12.27 -4.85
CA PHE A 138 -7.18 -12.92 -5.83
C PHE A 138 -8.45 -13.49 -5.21
N ASN A 139 -8.38 -14.01 -3.98
CA ASN A 139 -9.56 -14.46 -3.24
C ASN A 139 -10.53 -13.30 -2.96
N ILE A 140 -10.01 -12.10 -2.64
CA ILE A 140 -10.83 -10.89 -2.47
C ILE A 140 -11.48 -10.50 -3.79
N CYS A 141 -10.71 -10.48 -4.89
CA CYS A 141 -11.22 -10.11 -6.21
C CYS A 141 -12.36 -10.99 -6.74
N ILE A 142 -12.45 -12.24 -6.25
CA ILE A 142 -13.52 -13.19 -6.64
C ILE A 142 -14.76 -13.08 -5.75
N ARG A 143 -14.61 -12.60 -4.52
CA ARG A 143 -15.68 -12.58 -3.52
C ARG A 143 -16.39 -11.23 -3.43
N GLU A 144 -15.66 -10.14 -3.61
CA GLU A 144 -16.17 -8.80 -3.35
C GLU A 144 -16.76 -8.17 -4.61
N LYS A 145 -18.02 -7.73 -4.55
CA LYS A 145 -18.77 -7.14 -5.69
C LYS A 145 -18.01 -6.02 -6.41
N TYR A 146 -17.28 -5.21 -5.65
CA TYR A 146 -16.45 -4.12 -6.20
C TYR A 146 -15.48 -4.60 -7.30
N TYR A 147 -14.85 -5.76 -7.10
CA TYR A 147 -13.88 -6.32 -8.04
C TYR A 147 -14.55 -7.18 -9.10
N ILE A 148 -15.55 -8.00 -8.72
CA ILE A 148 -16.27 -8.89 -9.63
C ILE A 148 -16.77 -8.13 -10.85
N ASN A 149 -17.51 -7.04 -10.65
CA ASN A 149 -18.10 -6.26 -11.74
C ASN A 149 -17.05 -5.66 -12.68
N ARG A 150 -15.85 -5.37 -12.17
CA ARG A 150 -14.74 -4.79 -12.93
C ARG A 150 -13.86 -5.83 -13.62
N LEU A 151 -14.12 -7.11 -13.37
CA LEU A 151 -13.36 -8.25 -13.89
C LEU A 151 -14.21 -9.16 -14.78
N LEU A 152 -15.49 -8.85 -15.00
CA LEU A 152 -16.44 -9.67 -15.76
C LEU A 152 -15.92 -10.05 -17.16
N ASN A 153 -15.23 -9.13 -17.83
CA ASN A 153 -14.73 -9.32 -19.20
C ASN A 153 -13.39 -10.07 -19.27
N TYR A 154 -12.89 -10.60 -18.16
CA TYR A 154 -11.62 -11.32 -18.12
C TYR A 154 -11.83 -12.76 -17.65
N SER A 155 -11.26 -13.72 -18.38
CA SER A 155 -11.26 -15.12 -17.98
C SER A 155 -10.65 -15.28 -16.58
N LYS A 156 -11.40 -15.88 -15.65
CA LYS A 156 -11.05 -15.98 -14.23
C LYS A 156 -9.66 -16.60 -14.05
N HIS A 157 -8.84 -15.99 -13.19
CA HIS A 157 -7.44 -16.40 -12.92
C HIS A 157 -6.45 -16.38 -14.10
N SER A 158 -6.86 -15.98 -15.30
CA SER A 158 -5.95 -15.72 -16.41
C SER A 158 -4.89 -14.67 -16.03
N ARG A 159 -3.77 -14.62 -16.77
CA ARG A 159 -2.74 -13.60 -16.55
C ARG A 159 -3.30 -12.18 -16.63
N GLN A 160 -4.20 -11.94 -17.57
CA GLN A 160 -4.87 -10.65 -17.74
C GLN A 160 -5.79 -10.34 -16.56
N TRP A 161 -6.61 -11.31 -16.12
CA TRP A 161 -7.45 -11.16 -14.92
C TRP A 161 -6.63 -10.83 -13.67
N LYS A 162 -5.52 -11.55 -13.45
CA LYS A 162 -4.63 -11.32 -12.29
C LYS A 162 -4.02 -9.92 -12.32
N ARG A 163 -3.50 -9.51 -13.47
CA ARG A 163 -2.98 -8.14 -13.66
C ARG A 163 -4.06 -7.09 -13.43
N LYS A 164 -5.26 -7.30 -13.96
CA LYS A 164 -6.37 -6.36 -13.79
C LYS A 164 -6.84 -6.26 -12.35
N CYS A 165 -6.94 -7.39 -11.63
CA CYS A 165 -7.25 -7.42 -10.21
C CYS A 165 -6.22 -6.63 -9.38
N ILE A 166 -4.92 -6.80 -9.66
CA ILE A 166 -3.85 -6.01 -9.03
C ILE A 166 -4.02 -4.53 -9.36
N ASP A 167 -4.19 -4.17 -10.62
CA ASP A 167 -4.38 -2.78 -11.05
C ASP A 167 -5.55 -2.10 -10.33
N ILE A 168 -6.71 -2.78 -10.23
CA ILE A 168 -7.89 -2.26 -9.53
C ILE A 168 -7.57 -2.00 -8.05
N ASP A 169 -6.95 -2.97 -7.34
CA ASP A 169 -6.63 -2.80 -5.92
C ASP A 169 -5.56 -1.72 -5.67
N GLN A 170 -4.50 -1.73 -6.45
CA GLN A 170 -3.40 -0.78 -6.32
C GLN A 170 -3.85 0.65 -6.66
N ASN A 171 -4.71 0.81 -7.67
CA ASN A 171 -5.27 2.12 -8.01
C ASN A 171 -6.22 2.63 -6.91
N ARG A 172 -7.04 1.76 -6.31
CA ARG A 172 -7.91 2.13 -5.17
C ARG A 172 -7.07 2.66 -4.00
N ARG A 173 -5.97 2.00 -3.65
CA ARG A 173 -5.06 2.43 -2.57
C ARG A 173 -4.36 3.75 -2.88
N ARG A 174 -3.83 3.90 -4.10
CA ARG A 174 -3.24 5.16 -4.57
C ARG A 174 -4.22 6.33 -4.40
N LEU A 175 -5.46 6.17 -4.86
CA LEU A 175 -6.49 7.20 -4.76
C LEU A 175 -6.82 7.56 -3.31
N ALA A 176 -6.86 6.57 -2.41
CA ALA A 176 -7.07 6.80 -0.98
C ALA A 176 -5.91 7.62 -0.36
N ILE A 177 -4.66 7.27 -0.70
CA ILE A 177 -3.47 8.01 -0.27
C ILE A 177 -3.52 9.45 -0.79
N ASN A 178 -3.76 9.63 -2.10
CA ASN A 178 -3.80 10.95 -2.72
C ASN A 178 -4.87 11.83 -2.08
N ARG A 179 -6.07 11.30 -1.80
CA ARG A 179 -7.14 12.05 -1.10
C ARG A 179 -6.70 12.57 0.27
N VAL A 180 -5.94 11.77 1.03
CA VAL A 180 -5.45 12.18 2.35
C VAL A 180 -4.35 13.22 2.24
N LEU A 181 -3.42 13.07 1.29
CA LEU A 181 -2.34 14.03 1.09
C LEU A 181 -2.88 15.37 0.60
N LEU A 182 -3.80 15.39 -0.38
CA LEU A 182 -4.43 16.62 -0.87
C LEU A 182 -5.20 17.36 0.23
N LYS A 183 -5.97 16.63 1.06
CA LYS A 183 -6.66 17.25 2.22
C LYS A 183 -5.69 17.89 3.22
N ARG A 184 -4.45 17.41 3.32
CA ARG A 184 -3.44 17.95 4.24
C ARG A 184 -2.66 19.11 3.65
N GLU A 185 -2.51 19.17 2.33
CA GLU A 185 -1.91 20.31 1.63
C GLU A 185 -2.84 21.52 1.63
N VAL A 186 -4.16 21.32 1.66
CA VAL A 186 -5.15 22.40 1.79
C VAL A 186 -5.25 22.98 3.21
N ILE A 187 -4.72 22.27 4.23
CA ILE A 187 -4.79 22.67 5.65
C ILE A 187 -3.44 23.25 6.17
N ASN A 188 -2.41 23.33 5.32
CA ASN A 188 -1.18 24.08 5.62
C ASN A 188 -1.05 25.25 4.66
#